data_AF-A0A3C1GCX1-F1
#
_entry.id   AF-A0A3C1GCX1-F1
#
_cell.length_a   1.000
_cell.length_b   1.000
_cell.length_c   1.000
_cell.angle_alpha   90.00
_cell.angle_beta   90.00
_cell.angle_gamma   90.00
#
_symmetry.space_group_name_H-M   'P 1'
#
loop_
_entity.id
_entity.type
_entity.pdbx_description
1 polymer ?
#
loop_
_entity_poly.entity_id
_entity_poly.type
_entity_poly.pdbx_seq_one_letter_code
_entity_poly.pdbx_strand_id
1 'polypeptide(L)'
;MLANWDIATADRRPMCADTGLPRYYVKLGNEAAVEGGLVALERALRRATAEATASIPLRPNRVHPLTREDQNNNVGVHAPEVAYSVEPAADWIDVTTVHKGGLFGTDWRMLFPGDGIAGIKRFFVDTLVAGGKRGLACQPAIVGVGLGGAKDTCMRLGKEAACLRVVGSKNPDPAAAALEEELTALGNYIGIGAMGFAGTAMVVATHVELAHTHTGGMPVAIHQFCLSSRRATARIHPDGRVELRTDPDWFTDYYRRSGIE
;
A
#
# COMPACT_ATOMS: atom_id res chain seq x y z
N MET A 1 0.10 -20.82 6.98
CA MET A 1 0.48 -19.40 6.92
C MET A 1 1.45 -19.04 8.03
N LEU A 2 1.07 -19.18 9.31
CA LEU A 2 1.95 -18.93 10.46
C LEU A 2 3.25 -19.76 10.42
N ALA A 3 3.14 -21.07 10.19
CA ALA A 3 4.34 -21.92 10.04
C ALA A 3 5.30 -21.45 8.92
N ASN A 4 4.78 -20.87 7.82
CA ASN A 4 5.63 -20.33 6.75
C ASN A 4 6.35 -19.05 7.19
N TRP A 5 5.71 -18.22 8.04
CA TRP A 5 6.35 -17.06 8.65
C TRP A 5 7.48 -17.49 9.60
N ASP A 6 7.23 -18.50 10.45
CA ASP A 6 8.22 -19.00 11.40
C ASP A 6 9.45 -19.59 10.67
N ILE A 7 9.22 -20.39 9.62
CA ILE A 7 10.29 -20.96 8.79
C ILE A 7 11.05 -19.85 8.05
N ALA A 8 10.36 -18.90 7.42
CA ALA A 8 11.01 -17.79 6.70
C ALA A 8 11.90 -16.96 7.62
N THR A 9 11.47 -16.76 8.87
CA THR A 9 12.23 -16.06 9.91
C THR A 9 13.47 -16.85 10.33
N ALA A 10 13.30 -18.14 10.63
CA ALA A 10 14.39 -19.03 11.05
C ALA A 10 15.45 -19.20 9.95
N ASP A 11 15.01 -19.42 8.70
CA ASP A 11 15.89 -19.64 7.56
C ASP A 11 16.49 -18.34 7.00
N ARG A 12 15.99 -17.18 7.44
CA ARG A 12 16.32 -15.85 6.90
C ARG A 12 16.12 -15.76 5.38
N ARG A 13 14.99 -16.29 4.90
CA ARG A 13 14.63 -16.32 3.46
C ARG A 13 13.30 -15.59 3.23
N PRO A 14 13.06 -15.08 2.00
CA PRO A 14 11.78 -14.46 1.69
C PRO A 14 10.60 -15.42 1.92
N MET A 15 9.58 -14.98 2.65
CA MET A 15 8.38 -15.78 2.96
C MET A 15 7.53 -16.16 1.73
N CYS A 16 7.79 -15.53 0.58
CA CYS A 16 7.05 -15.72 -0.65
C CYS A 16 8.03 -15.67 -1.84
N ALA A 17 7.84 -16.59 -2.80
CA ALA A 17 8.64 -16.63 -4.02
C ALA A 17 8.48 -15.37 -4.89
N ASP A 18 7.33 -14.69 -4.79
CA ASP A 18 7.17 -13.32 -5.27
C ASP A 18 7.61 -12.35 -4.18
N THR A 19 8.87 -11.92 -4.24
CA THR A 19 9.44 -10.90 -3.33
C THR A 19 8.87 -9.50 -3.55
N GLY A 20 7.94 -9.35 -4.49
CA GLY A 20 7.24 -8.12 -4.81
C GLY A 20 8.06 -7.17 -5.67
N LEU A 21 7.45 -6.01 -5.90
CA LEU A 21 8.06 -4.83 -6.47
C LEU A 21 8.46 -3.91 -5.30
N PRO A 22 9.77 -3.77 -4.99
CA PRO A 22 10.23 -2.84 -3.98
C PRO A 22 9.87 -1.41 -4.39
N ARG A 23 9.31 -0.66 -3.45
CA ARG A 23 8.94 0.74 -3.63
C ARG A 23 9.02 1.49 -2.31
N TYR A 24 9.12 2.80 -2.42
CA TYR A 24 9.34 3.68 -1.29
C TYR A 24 8.22 4.70 -1.12
N TYR A 25 7.99 5.04 0.14
CA TYR A 25 7.18 6.15 0.60
C TYR A 25 8.08 7.00 1.49
N VAL A 26 8.37 8.22 1.05
CA VAL A 26 9.27 9.15 1.72
C VAL A 26 8.42 10.29 2.27
N LYS A 27 8.37 10.43 3.59
CA LYS A 27 7.75 11.57 4.26
C LYS A 27 8.88 12.49 4.72
N LEU A 28 8.94 13.67 4.10
CA LEU A 28 9.99 14.67 4.29
C LEU A 28 9.51 15.71 5.31
N GLY A 29 10.26 15.93 6.38
CA GLY A 29 10.09 17.13 7.17
C GLY A 29 10.44 18.39 6.37
N ASN A 30 9.69 19.48 6.56
CA ASN A 30 9.96 20.75 5.88
C ASN A 30 11.39 21.27 6.14
N GLU A 31 11.92 21.04 7.34
CA GLU A 31 13.26 21.45 7.75
C GLU A 31 14.31 20.36 7.50
N ALA A 32 13.91 19.22 6.93
CA ALA A 32 14.83 18.12 6.67
C ALA A 32 15.76 18.43 5.49
N ALA A 33 17.07 18.29 5.70
CA ALA A 33 18.08 18.48 4.67
C ALA A 33 18.70 17.14 4.25
N VAL A 34 18.78 16.91 2.94
CA VAL A 34 19.52 15.78 2.36
C VAL A 34 20.78 16.32 1.71
N GLU A 35 21.94 15.80 2.11
CA GLU A 35 23.20 16.11 1.43
C GLU A 35 23.13 15.70 -0.05
N GLY A 36 23.44 16.64 -0.95
CA GLY A 36 23.28 16.44 -2.40
C GLY A 36 21.82 16.48 -2.90
N GLY A 37 20.86 16.79 -2.03
CA GLY A 37 19.45 17.00 -2.34
C GLY A 37 18.67 15.72 -2.68
N LEU A 38 17.41 15.89 -3.11
CA LEU A 38 16.50 14.77 -3.41
C LEU A 38 17.00 13.86 -4.53
N VAL A 39 17.84 14.36 -5.44
CA VAL A 39 18.49 13.54 -6.47
C VAL A 39 19.46 12.53 -5.83
N ALA A 40 20.21 12.93 -4.80
CA ALA A 40 21.07 12.01 -4.07
C ALA A 40 20.25 10.96 -3.31
N LEU A 41 19.12 11.36 -2.71
CA LEU A 41 18.17 10.43 -2.09
C LEU A 41 17.64 9.40 -3.10
N GLU A 42 17.14 9.82 -4.26
CA GLU A 42 16.64 8.88 -5.25
C GLU A 42 17.71 7.92 -5.76
N ARG A 43 18.94 8.40 -5.96
CA ARG A 43 20.08 7.54 -6.32
C ARG A 43 20.38 6.53 -5.22
N ALA A 44 20.33 6.95 -3.95
CA ALA A 44 20.52 6.06 -2.80
C ALA A 44 19.42 4.99 -2.75
N LEU A 45 18.15 5.36 -2.93
CA LEU A 45 17.02 4.41 -2.97
C LEU A 45 17.15 3.41 -4.13
N ARG A 46 17.57 3.86 -5.32
CA ARG A 46 17.83 2.96 -6.47
C ARG A 46 18.96 1.99 -6.20
N ARG A 47 20.07 2.48 -5.64
CA ARG A 47 21.23 1.68 -5.26
C ARG A 47 20.86 0.65 -4.21
N ALA A 48 20.15 1.07 -3.15
CA ALA A 48 19.67 0.20 -2.09
C ALA A 48 18.77 -0.92 -2.64
N THR A 49 17.86 -0.62 -3.57
CA THR A 49 17.04 -1.66 -4.22
C THR A 49 17.87 -2.69 -4.99
N ALA A 50 18.86 -2.25 -5.76
CA ALA A 50 19.73 -3.14 -6.52
C ALA A 50 20.60 -4.01 -5.59
N GLU A 51 21.23 -3.39 -4.59
CA GLU A 51 22.06 -4.09 -3.60
C GLU A 51 21.25 -5.06 -2.75
N ALA A 52 20.06 -4.66 -2.28
CA ALA A 52 19.14 -5.53 -1.54
C ALA A 52 18.65 -6.72 -2.38
N THR A 53 18.47 -6.52 -3.69
CA THR A 53 18.08 -7.62 -4.59
C THR A 53 19.11 -8.73 -4.59
N ALA A 54 20.40 -8.39 -4.61
CA ALA A 54 21.47 -9.37 -4.56
C ALA A 54 21.73 -9.90 -3.13
N SER A 55 21.74 -9.02 -2.12
CA SER A 55 22.17 -9.35 -0.75
C SER A 55 21.10 -9.99 0.14
N ILE A 56 19.80 -9.70 -0.10
CA ILE A 56 18.64 -10.26 0.64
C ILE A 56 17.95 -11.36 -0.21
N PRO A 57 18.72 -12.03 -1.08
CA PRO A 57 18.28 -12.70 -2.32
C PRO A 57 16.82 -12.47 -2.71
N LEU A 58 16.47 -11.24 -3.08
CA LEU A 58 15.14 -10.95 -3.60
C LEU A 58 15.03 -11.54 -5.02
N ARG A 59 13.85 -12.02 -5.40
CA ARG A 59 13.59 -12.33 -6.80
C ARG A 59 13.55 -11.02 -7.60
N PRO A 60 14.26 -10.92 -8.73
CA PRO A 60 14.12 -9.79 -9.65
C PRO A 60 12.75 -9.91 -10.35
N ASN A 61 11.76 -9.17 -9.88
CA ASN A 61 10.39 -9.23 -10.41
C ASN A 61 10.10 -8.12 -11.42
N ARG A 62 11.10 -7.29 -11.77
CA ARG A 62 10.95 -6.21 -12.74
C ARG A 62 11.55 -6.60 -14.07
N VAL A 63 10.71 -6.51 -15.10
CA VAL A 63 11.12 -6.74 -16.47
C VAL A 63 10.58 -5.63 -17.36
N HIS A 64 11.23 -5.38 -18.48
CA HIS A 64 10.75 -4.47 -19.50
C HIS A 64 9.38 -4.96 -20.03
N PRO A 65 8.35 -4.09 -20.13
CA PRO A 65 6.98 -4.53 -20.35
C PRO A 65 6.74 -5.20 -21.71
N LEU A 66 7.56 -4.92 -22.72
CA LEU A 66 7.43 -5.48 -24.07
C LEU A 66 8.37 -6.68 -24.29
N THR A 67 9.68 -6.47 -24.13
CA THR A 67 10.73 -7.48 -24.35
C THR A 67 10.86 -8.52 -23.23
N ARG A 68 10.31 -8.24 -22.03
CA ARG A 68 10.47 -9.06 -20.83
C ARG A 68 11.91 -9.19 -20.33
N GLU A 69 12.83 -8.35 -20.82
CA GLU A 69 14.20 -8.29 -20.35
C GLU A 69 14.27 -7.87 -18.89
N ASP A 70 15.11 -8.57 -18.11
CA ASP A 70 15.33 -8.35 -16.69
C ASP A 70 16.76 -7.83 -16.46
N GLN A 71 16.90 -6.77 -15.66
CA GLN A 71 18.21 -6.23 -15.26
C GLN A 71 18.80 -6.95 -14.03
N ASN A 72 18.09 -7.95 -13.50
CA ASN A 72 18.44 -8.76 -12.34
C ASN A 72 18.70 -7.94 -11.06
N ASN A 73 17.98 -6.82 -10.90
CA ASN A 73 18.23 -5.87 -9.80
C ASN A 73 16.97 -5.14 -9.28
N ASN A 74 15.77 -5.47 -9.76
CA ASN A 74 14.51 -4.79 -9.42
C ASN A 74 14.48 -3.27 -9.69
N VAL A 75 15.38 -2.75 -10.51
CA VAL A 75 15.42 -1.34 -10.97
C VAL A 75 14.99 -1.28 -12.44
N GLY A 76 14.52 -0.12 -12.88
CA GLY A 76 14.11 0.09 -14.27
C GLY A 76 13.50 1.47 -14.51
N VAL A 77 12.85 1.64 -15.66
CA VAL A 77 12.09 2.86 -15.97
C VAL A 77 10.95 3.00 -14.95
N HIS A 78 10.87 4.16 -14.27
CA HIS A 78 9.95 4.42 -13.15
C HIS A 78 10.04 3.44 -11.96
N ALA A 79 11.16 2.73 -11.81
CA ALA A 79 11.36 1.72 -10.78
C ALA A 79 12.67 1.92 -10.01
N PRO A 80 12.67 1.82 -8.66
CA PRO A 80 11.50 1.65 -7.79
C PRO A 80 10.61 2.90 -7.81
N GLU A 81 9.31 2.73 -7.62
CA GLU A 81 8.40 3.87 -7.47
C GLU A 81 8.67 4.55 -6.12
N VAL A 82 8.72 5.89 -6.12
CA VAL A 82 8.84 6.69 -4.89
C VAL A 82 7.63 7.61 -4.81
N ALA A 83 6.92 7.54 -3.69
CA ALA A 83 5.86 8.48 -3.35
C ALA A 83 6.35 9.40 -2.24
N TYR A 84 6.11 10.70 -2.40
CA TYR A 84 6.53 11.70 -1.43
C TYR A 84 5.32 12.27 -0.68
N SER A 85 5.50 12.54 0.60
CA SER A 85 4.66 13.41 1.43
C SER A 85 5.54 14.36 2.21
N VAL A 86 4.94 15.41 2.76
CA VAL A 86 5.66 16.42 3.54
C VAL A 86 5.01 16.59 4.90
N GLU A 87 5.83 16.89 5.91
CA GLU A 87 5.41 17.18 7.28
C GLU A 87 5.91 18.58 7.67
N PRO A 88 5.02 19.55 7.96
CA PRO A 88 5.39 20.96 8.13
C PRO A 88 6.36 21.23 9.28
N ALA A 89 6.25 20.52 10.41
CA ALA A 89 7.02 20.81 11.63
C ALA A 89 8.04 19.71 11.96
N ALA A 90 8.78 19.23 10.95
CA ALA A 90 9.75 18.16 11.10
C ALA A 90 11.09 18.47 10.40
N ASP A 91 12.19 17.98 11.00
CA ASP A 91 13.56 18.04 10.48
C ASP A 91 14.11 16.66 10.08
N TRP A 92 13.28 15.61 10.20
CA TRP A 92 13.61 14.23 9.91
C TRP A 92 13.02 13.75 8.58
N ILE A 93 13.47 12.59 8.12
CA ILE A 93 12.92 11.89 6.95
C ILE A 93 12.45 10.50 7.37
N ASP A 94 11.19 10.18 7.13
CA ASP A 94 10.70 8.81 7.23
C ASP A 94 10.77 8.14 5.86
N VAL A 95 11.51 7.04 5.76
CA VAL A 95 11.54 6.17 4.58
C VAL A 95 10.81 4.88 4.92
N THR A 96 9.67 4.66 4.29
CA THR A 96 8.94 3.40 4.37
C THR A 96 9.12 2.61 3.08
N THR A 97 9.67 1.40 3.18
CA THR A 97 9.69 0.46 2.05
C THR A 97 8.49 -0.48 2.13
N VAL A 98 7.88 -0.73 0.98
CA VAL A 98 6.83 -1.73 0.82
C VAL A 98 7.19 -2.63 -0.35
N HIS A 99 7.13 -3.94 -0.14
CA HIS A 99 7.37 -4.93 -1.18
C HIS A 99 6.03 -5.53 -1.61
N LYS A 100 5.36 -4.86 -2.56
CA LYS A 100 4.03 -5.26 -3.01
C LYS A 100 4.14 -6.40 -4.03
N GLY A 101 3.49 -7.54 -3.76
CA GLY A 101 3.40 -8.65 -4.73
C GLY A 101 2.85 -8.20 -6.08
N GLY A 102 3.35 -8.80 -7.16
CA GLY A 102 3.10 -8.39 -8.55
C GLY A 102 1.73 -8.77 -9.09
N LEU A 103 1.03 -9.72 -8.47
CA LEU A 103 -0.31 -10.14 -8.87
C LEU A 103 -1.39 -9.46 -7.98
N PHE A 104 -2.26 -8.72 -8.67
CA PHE A 104 -3.71 -8.44 -8.52
C PHE A 104 -4.42 -8.46 -7.15
N GLY A 105 -5.66 -7.97 -7.17
CA GLY A 105 -6.42 -7.55 -5.98
C GLY A 105 -6.71 -6.05 -6.00
N THR A 106 -6.35 -5.38 -7.10
CA THR A 106 -6.66 -3.98 -7.35
C THR A 106 -7.71 -3.89 -8.43
N ASP A 107 -8.72 -3.06 -8.24
CA ASP A 107 -9.68 -2.69 -9.27
C ASP A 107 -10.11 -1.24 -9.09
N TRP A 108 -10.70 -0.66 -10.12
CA TRP A 108 -11.20 0.71 -10.12
C TRP A 108 -12.52 0.82 -10.85
N ARG A 109 -13.42 1.65 -10.33
CA ARG A 109 -14.65 2.06 -11.04
C ARG A 109 -14.92 3.55 -10.86
N MET A 110 -15.48 4.16 -11.90
CA MET A 110 -16.20 5.43 -11.77
C MET A 110 -17.63 5.12 -11.39
N LEU A 111 -18.06 5.54 -10.20
CA LEU A 111 -19.45 5.48 -9.80
C LEU A 111 -20.14 6.80 -10.08
N PHE A 112 -21.47 6.76 -10.23
CA PHE A 112 -22.28 7.96 -10.18
C PHE A 112 -22.51 8.35 -8.72
N PRO A 113 -22.66 9.65 -8.39
CA PRO A 113 -23.00 10.08 -7.04
C PRO A 113 -24.24 9.38 -6.46
N GLY A 114 -25.24 9.11 -7.31
CA GLY A 114 -26.47 8.41 -6.94
C GLY A 114 -26.27 6.93 -6.54
N ASP A 115 -25.15 6.30 -6.90
CA ASP A 115 -24.85 4.94 -6.45
C ASP A 115 -24.58 4.89 -4.93
N GLY A 116 -24.02 5.98 -4.38
CA GLY A 116 -23.75 6.16 -2.96
C GLY A 116 -22.97 5.01 -2.30
N ILE A 117 -23.20 4.83 -0.99
CA ILE A 117 -22.56 3.76 -0.20
C ILE A 117 -22.92 2.36 -0.74
N ALA A 118 -24.14 2.17 -1.25
CA ALA A 118 -24.57 0.89 -1.79
C ALA A 118 -23.74 0.50 -3.03
N GLY A 119 -23.42 1.45 -3.90
CA GLY A 119 -22.52 1.26 -5.04
C GLY A 119 -21.11 0.87 -4.62
N ILE A 120 -20.57 1.56 -3.61
CA ILE A 120 -19.24 1.26 -3.05
C ILE A 120 -19.20 -0.17 -2.51
N LYS A 121 -20.20 -0.58 -1.72
CA LYS A 121 -20.31 -1.95 -1.18
C LYS A 121 -20.42 -3.00 -2.28
N ARG A 122 -21.23 -2.73 -3.33
CA ARG A 122 -21.36 -3.63 -4.49
C ARG A 122 -20.03 -3.81 -5.20
N PHE A 123 -19.34 -2.70 -5.49
CA PHE A 123 -18.03 -2.74 -6.11
C PHE A 123 -17.01 -3.49 -5.25
N PHE A 124 -17.04 -3.25 -3.94
CA PHE A 124 -16.20 -3.98 -2.98
C PHE A 124 -16.39 -5.49 -3.05
N VAL A 125 -17.64 -5.96 -2.97
CA VAL A 125 -17.95 -7.39 -3.11
C VAL A 125 -17.52 -7.93 -4.47
N ASP A 126 -17.79 -7.22 -5.57
CA ASP A 126 -17.39 -7.66 -6.90
C ASP A 126 -15.87 -7.87 -7.00
N THR A 127 -15.08 -6.91 -6.50
CA THR A 127 -13.61 -7.01 -6.49
C THR A 127 -13.12 -8.16 -5.62
N LEU A 128 -13.73 -8.37 -4.45
CA LEU A 128 -13.39 -9.48 -3.57
C LEU A 128 -13.75 -10.83 -4.21
N VAL A 129 -14.93 -10.97 -4.81
CA VAL A 129 -15.32 -12.24 -5.45
C VAL A 129 -14.44 -12.55 -6.66
N ALA A 130 -14.17 -11.56 -7.50
CA ALA A 130 -13.33 -11.71 -8.68
C ALA A 130 -11.87 -12.06 -8.32
N GLY A 131 -11.32 -11.40 -7.30
CA GLY A 131 -9.95 -11.63 -6.84
C GLY A 131 -9.78 -12.84 -5.92
N GLY A 132 -10.77 -13.10 -5.06
CA GLY A 132 -10.80 -14.17 -4.06
C GLY A 132 -10.76 -15.55 -4.68
N LYS A 133 -11.69 -15.84 -5.60
CA LYS A 133 -11.75 -17.14 -6.29
C LYS A 133 -10.50 -17.48 -7.10
N ARG A 134 -9.76 -16.46 -7.53
CA ARG A 134 -8.53 -16.60 -8.32
C ARG A 134 -7.25 -16.57 -7.47
N GLY A 135 -7.37 -16.42 -6.14
CA GLY A 135 -6.24 -16.36 -5.22
C GLY A 135 -5.32 -15.16 -5.43
N LEU A 136 -5.85 -14.06 -5.99
CA LEU A 136 -5.02 -12.95 -6.49
C LEU A 136 -4.23 -12.20 -5.41
N ALA A 137 -4.72 -12.19 -4.17
CA ALA A 137 -4.06 -11.50 -3.06
C ALA A 137 -3.76 -12.41 -1.87
N CYS A 138 -3.65 -13.73 -2.08
CA CYS A 138 -3.35 -14.72 -1.03
C CYS A 138 -4.05 -14.41 0.31
N GLN A 139 -5.38 -14.31 0.28
CA GLN A 139 -6.19 -13.84 1.41
C GLN A 139 -5.97 -14.73 2.65
N PRO A 140 -6.10 -14.22 3.88
CA PRO A 140 -6.69 -12.94 4.26
C PRO A 140 -5.81 -11.74 3.91
N ALA A 141 -6.43 -10.66 3.42
CA ALA A 141 -5.73 -9.46 2.96
C ALA A 141 -6.17 -8.21 3.73
N ILE A 142 -5.28 -7.21 3.82
CA ILE A 142 -5.63 -5.84 4.20
C ILE A 142 -6.16 -5.16 2.95
N VAL A 143 -7.33 -4.52 3.02
CA VAL A 143 -7.98 -3.89 1.88
C VAL A 143 -7.94 -2.38 2.05
N GLY A 144 -7.33 -1.68 1.11
CA GLY A 144 -7.38 -0.22 1.01
C GLY A 144 -8.43 0.22 0.01
N VAL A 145 -9.21 1.23 0.37
CA VAL A 145 -10.24 1.84 -0.47
C VAL A 145 -9.90 3.32 -0.60
N GLY A 146 -9.61 3.77 -1.82
CA GLY A 146 -9.50 5.18 -2.14
C GLY A 146 -10.81 5.67 -2.73
N LEU A 147 -11.43 6.67 -2.10
CA LEU A 147 -12.74 7.19 -2.48
C LEU A 147 -12.67 8.68 -2.84
N GLY A 148 -13.03 9.00 -4.08
CA GLY A 148 -13.06 10.37 -4.58
C GLY A 148 -11.71 10.86 -5.13
N GLY A 149 -11.55 12.18 -5.29
CA GLY A 149 -10.45 12.77 -6.06
C GLY A 149 -10.64 12.57 -7.57
N ALA A 150 -9.52 12.65 -8.30
CA ALA A 150 -9.40 12.16 -9.67
C ALA A 150 -9.03 10.65 -9.69
N LYS A 151 -9.05 10.03 -10.87
CA LYS A 151 -8.78 8.59 -11.03
C LYS A 151 -7.40 8.19 -10.47
N ASP A 152 -6.36 8.94 -10.78
CA ASP A 152 -5.01 8.73 -10.25
C ASP A 152 -4.95 8.90 -8.73
N THR A 153 -5.66 9.89 -8.19
CA THR A 153 -5.73 10.17 -6.75
C THR A 153 -6.39 9.02 -5.98
N CYS A 154 -7.54 8.51 -6.43
CA CYS A 154 -8.20 7.39 -5.75
C CYS A 154 -7.32 6.12 -5.77
N MET A 155 -6.65 5.84 -6.89
CA MET A 155 -5.72 4.70 -7.02
C MET A 155 -4.52 4.84 -6.08
N ARG A 156 -3.99 6.06 -5.94
CA ARG A 156 -2.92 6.36 -5.01
C ARG A 156 -3.37 6.15 -3.56
N LEU A 157 -4.49 6.76 -3.16
CA LEU A 157 -5.05 6.67 -1.81
C LEU A 157 -5.41 5.23 -1.43
N GLY A 158 -6.05 4.47 -2.31
CA GLY A 158 -6.38 3.06 -2.05
C GLY A 158 -5.12 2.21 -1.82
N LYS A 159 -4.07 2.43 -2.63
CA LYS A 159 -2.79 1.75 -2.45
C LYS A 159 -2.11 2.14 -1.14
N GLU A 160 -2.09 3.43 -0.80
CA GLU A 160 -1.56 3.96 0.47
C GLU A 160 -2.33 3.42 1.66
N ALA A 161 -3.66 3.39 1.61
CA ALA A 161 -4.50 2.87 2.68
C ALA A 161 -4.20 1.38 2.93
N ALA A 162 -4.10 0.57 1.86
CA ALA A 162 -3.78 -0.85 1.98
C ALA A 162 -2.36 -1.09 2.52
N CYS A 163 -1.40 -0.28 2.08
CA CYS A 163 0.01 -0.53 2.36
C CYS A 163 0.50 0.13 3.65
N LEU A 164 -0.02 1.30 4.03
CA LEU A 164 0.58 2.17 5.05
C LEU A 164 -0.22 2.28 6.34
N ARG A 165 -1.53 2.05 6.30
CA ARG A 165 -2.29 1.97 7.54
C ARG A 165 -1.99 0.67 8.27
N VAL A 166 -2.01 0.74 9.60
CA VAL A 166 -1.81 -0.40 10.50
C VAL A 166 -3.16 -1.02 10.80
N VAL A 167 -3.22 -2.34 10.83
CA VAL A 167 -4.41 -3.07 11.29
C VAL A 167 -4.77 -2.59 12.69
N GLY A 168 -6.04 -2.25 12.91
CA GLY A 168 -6.54 -1.64 14.14
C GLY A 168 -6.61 -0.11 14.13
N SER A 169 -5.97 0.57 13.16
CA SER A 169 -6.17 2.02 12.98
C SER A 169 -7.55 2.32 12.37
N LYS A 170 -8.14 3.45 12.78
CA LYS A 170 -9.40 3.97 12.26
C LYS A 170 -9.20 5.30 11.53
N ASN A 171 -10.03 5.58 10.53
CA ASN A 171 -10.04 6.90 9.91
C ASN A 171 -10.56 7.94 10.92
N PRO A 172 -9.99 9.16 10.99
CA PRO A 172 -10.54 10.23 11.83
C PRO A 172 -11.92 10.72 11.38
N ASP A 173 -12.27 10.58 10.10
CA ASP A 173 -13.62 10.87 9.59
C ASP A 173 -14.60 9.76 10.07
N PRO A 174 -15.66 10.11 10.83
CA PRO A 174 -16.58 9.12 11.37
C PRO A 174 -17.34 8.31 10.31
N ALA A 175 -17.65 8.90 9.15
CA ALA A 175 -18.33 8.22 8.07
C ALA A 175 -17.40 7.23 7.36
N ALA A 176 -16.14 7.61 7.15
CA ALA A 176 -15.13 6.68 6.64
C ALA A 176 -14.87 5.53 7.62
N ALA A 177 -14.73 5.82 8.92
CA ALA A 177 -14.52 4.81 9.95
C ALA A 177 -15.69 3.79 10.04
N ALA A 178 -16.93 4.28 9.98
CA ALA A 178 -18.09 3.40 9.92
C ALA A 178 -18.07 2.50 8.66
N LEU A 179 -17.70 3.07 7.51
CA LEU A 179 -17.57 2.31 6.27
C LEU A 179 -16.44 1.26 6.34
N GLU A 180 -15.32 1.54 6.99
CA GLU A 180 -14.23 0.57 7.24
C GLU A 180 -14.73 -0.69 7.95
N GLU A 181 -15.53 -0.50 9.01
CA GLU A 181 -16.12 -1.59 9.79
C GLU A 181 -17.14 -2.38 8.95
N GLU A 182 -18.04 -1.68 8.26
CA GLU A 182 -19.06 -2.29 7.41
C GLU A 182 -18.45 -3.11 6.26
N LEU A 183 -17.43 -2.59 5.58
CA LEU A 183 -16.76 -3.29 4.48
C LEU A 183 -15.95 -4.49 4.99
N THR A 184 -15.32 -4.38 6.15
CA THR A 184 -14.60 -5.51 6.76
C THR A 184 -15.56 -6.64 7.13
N ALA A 185 -16.69 -6.31 7.75
CA ALA A 185 -17.73 -7.29 8.07
C ALA A 185 -18.31 -7.92 6.79
N LEU A 186 -18.63 -7.09 5.79
CA LEU A 186 -19.15 -7.55 4.51
C LEU A 186 -18.19 -8.51 3.81
N GLY A 187 -16.90 -8.16 3.71
CA GLY A 187 -15.89 -9.00 3.07
C GLY A 187 -15.69 -10.35 3.74
N ASN A 188 -15.98 -10.46 5.04
CA ASN A 188 -15.92 -11.73 5.77
C ASN A 188 -17.25 -12.51 5.76
N TYR A 189 -18.33 -11.90 5.26
CA TYR A 189 -19.65 -12.53 5.12
C TYR A 189 -19.88 -13.18 3.74
N ILE A 190 -19.10 -12.85 2.71
CA ILE A 190 -19.34 -13.30 1.33
C ILE A 190 -19.12 -14.80 1.05
N GLY A 191 -18.77 -15.60 2.06
CA GLY A 191 -18.55 -17.05 1.94
C GLY A 191 -17.22 -17.46 1.29
N ILE A 192 -16.29 -16.51 1.15
CA ILE A 192 -14.90 -16.75 0.72
C ILE A 192 -14.00 -16.52 1.93
N GLY A 193 -13.06 -17.43 2.15
CA GLY A 193 -12.10 -17.37 3.24
C GLY A 193 -10.66 -17.34 2.76
N ALA A 194 -9.76 -17.86 3.60
CA ALA A 194 -8.33 -17.89 3.33
C ALA A 194 -8.02 -18.55 1.97
N MET A 195 -7.09 -17.95 1.22
CA MET A 195 -6.65 -18.39 -0.12
C MET A 195 -7.77 -18.56 -1.16
N GLY A 196 -8.96 -18.01 -0.92
CA GLY A 196 -10.12 -18.16 -1.82
C GLY A 196 -10.95 -19.41 -1.59
N PHE A 197 -10.67 -20.21 -0.56
CA PHE A 197 -11.48 -21.38 -0.20
C PHE A 197 -12.85 -20.96 0.35
N ALA A 198 -13.83 -21.87 0.31
CA ALA A 198 -15.12 -21.64 0.95
C ALA A 198 -14.95 -21.44 2.45
N GLY A 199 -15.50 -20.37 3.01
CA GLY A 199 -15.38 -20.06 4.43
C GLY A 199 -15.55 -18.58 4.75
N THR A 200 -14.96 -18.15 5.85
CA THR A 200 -14.91 -16.75 6.30
C THR A 200 -13.46 -16.30 6.46
N ALA A 201 -13.25 -15.05 6.89
CA ALA A 201 -11.91 -14.46 7.11
C ALA A 201 -11.11 -14.27 5.81
N MET A 202 -11.70 -13.59 4.83
CA MET A 202 -11.00 -13.11 3.63
C MET A 202 -10.33 -11.74 3.85
N VAL A 203 -10.86 -10.92 4.75
CA VAL A 203 -10.41 -9.55 4.98
C VAL A 203 -9.90 -9.41 6.42
N VAL A 204 -8.63 -9.04 6.57
CA VAL A 204 -8.03 -8.73 7.89
C VAL A 204 -8.58 -7.41 8.42
N ALA A 205 -8.52 -6.37 7.57
CA ALA A 205 -9.00 -5.03 7.86
C ALA A 205 -9.28 -4.30 6.56
N THR A 206 -10.22 -3.36 6.58
CA THR A 206 -10.45 -2.41 5.50
C THR A 206 -10.06 -1.02 5.97
N HIS A 207 -9.32 -0.28 5.15
CA HIS A 207 -8.92 1.10 5.39
C HIS A 207 -9.43 1.97 4.26
N VAL A 208 -10.20 3.00 4.59
CA VAL A 208 -10.80 3.93 3.63
C VAL A 208 -10.08 5.27 3.75
N GLU A 209 -9.71 5.87 2.62
CA GLU A 209 -9.17 7.23 2.54
C GLU A 209 -9.93 8.04 1.50
N LEU A 210 -10.19 9.29 1.84
CA LEU A 210 -11.11 10.16 1.12
C LEU A 210 -10.35 11.26 0.35
N ALA A 211 -10.92 11.67 -0.77
CA ALA A 211 -10.61 12.92 -1.43
C ALA A 211 -11.88 13.55 -1.99
N HIS A 212 -11.98 14.88 -1.98
CA HIS A 212 -13.08 15.56 -2.65
C HIS A 212 -13.07 15.24 -4.15
N THR A 213 -14.25 15.09 -4.75
CA THR A 213 -14.39 14.64 -6.13
C THR A 213 -15.33 15.55 -6.93
N HIS A 214 -15.37 15.34 -8.24
CA HIS A 214 -16.23 16.10 -9.14
C HIS A 214 -17.71 15.80 -8.86
N THR A 215 -18.57 16.82 -8.90
CA THR A 215 -20.01 16.68 -8.56
C THR A 215 -20.73 15.61 -9.37
N GLY A 216 -20.28 15.32 -10.59
CA GLY A 216 -20.84 14.31 -11.48
C GLY A 216 -20.26 12.90 -11.39
N GLY A 217 -19.23 12.64 -10.57
CA GLY A 217 -18.57 11.33 -10.54
C GLY A 217 -17.88 11.04 -9.22
N MET A 218 -17.84 9.76 -8.85
CA MET A 218 -17.24 9.27 -7.61
C MET A 218 -16.29 8.11 -7.95
N PRO A 219 -15.01 8.38 -8.25
CA PRO A 219 -14.04 7.34 -8.52
C PRO A 219 -13.73 6.56 -7.24
N VAL A 220 -13.68 5.23 -7.36
CA VAL A 220 -13.37 4.32 -6.27
C VAL A 220 -12.29 3.35 -6.72
N ALA A 221 -11.23 3.21 -5.92
CA ALA A 221 -10.20 2.21 -6.12
C ALA A 221 -10.13 1.28 -4.92
N ILE A 222 -10.01 -0.01 -5.18
CA ILE A 222 -9.80 -1.04 -4.15
C ILE A 222 -8.42 -1.63 -4.38
N HIS A 223 -7.66 -1.83 -3.32
CA HIS A 223 -6.34 -2.46 -3.34
C HIS A 223 -6.25 -3.51 -2.24
N GLN A 224 -5.74 -4.70 -2.54
CA GLN A 224 -5.50 -5.74 -1.53
C GLN A 224 -3.99 -5.86 -1.26
N PHE A 225 -3.59 -5.77 0.01
CA PHE A 225 -2.25 -6.12 0.47
C PHE A 225 -2.29 -7.52 1.08
N CYS A 226 -1.63 -8.46 0.40
CA CYS A 226 -1.72 -9.88 0.71
C CYS A 226 -1.12 -10.22 2.08
N LEU A 227 -1.30 -11.48 2.50
CA LEU A 227 -0.71 -12.05 3.71
C LEU A 227 0.79 -11.75 3.87
N SER A 228 1.53 -11.68 2.77
CA SER A 228 2.94 -11.26 2.75
C SER A 228 3.03 -9.73 2.84
N SER A 229 2.47 -9.16 3.90
CA SER A 229 2.39 -7.72 4.15
C SER A 229 3.75 -7.17 4.59
N ARG A 230 4.63 -7.00 3.61
CA ARG A 230 6.03 -6.58 3.81
C ARG A 230 6.16 -5.07 3.82
N ARG A 231 6.37 -4.52 5.00
CA ARG A 231 6.56 -3.09 5.23
C ARG A 231 7.58 -2.89 6.34
N ALA A 232 8.47 -1.92 6.17
CA ALA A 232 9.38 -1.44 7.20
C ALA A 232 9.55 0.06 7.06
N THR A 233 9.63 0.76 8.20
CA THR A 233 9.80 2.21 8.26
C THR A 233 11.07 2.53 9.03
N ALA A 234 11.84 3.49 8.53
CA ALA A 234 13.00 4.04 9.20
C ALA A 234 12.90 5.56 9.22
N ARG A 235 13.03 6.17 10.40
CA ARG A 235 13.21 7.61 10.57
C ARG A 235 14.69 7.93 10.59
N ILE A 236 15.09 8.93 9.81
CA ILE A 236 16.46 9.44 9.75
C ILE A 236 16.45 10.86 10.31
N HIS A 237 17.22 11.09 11.36
CA HIS A 237 17.36 12.39 12.03
C HIS A 237 18.54 13.20 11.46
N PRO A 238 18.59 14.53 11.69
CA PRO A 238 19.68 15.39 11.21
C PRO A 238 21.07 14.98 11.71
N ASP A 239 21.16 14.35 12.88
CA ASP A 239 22.41 13.84 13.46
C ASP A 239 22.87 12.50 12.87
N GLY A 240 22.14 11.97 11.87
CA GLY A 240 22.39 10.68 11.23
C GLY A 240 21.84 9.48 12.01
N ARG A 241 21.20 9.68 13.16
CA ARG A 241 20.54 8.60 13.91
C ARG A 241 19.39 8.02 13.10
N VAL A 242 19.30 6.69 13.09
CA VAL A 242 18.22 5.94 12.45
C VAL A 242 17.36 5.25 13.49
N GLU A 243 16.06 5.54 13.50
CA GLU A 243 15.06 4.88 14.34
C GLU A 243 14.19 3.96 13.47
N LEU A 244 14.17 2.66 13.78
CA LEU A 244 13.32 1.69 13.09
C LEU A 244 11.92 1.67 13.71
N ARG A 245 10.89 1.74 12.86
CA ARG A 245 9.49 1.82 13.24
C ARG A 245 8.63 0.79 12.51
N THR A 246 7.54 0.38 13.14
CA THR A 246 6.55 -0.55 12.57
C THR A 246 5.35 0.18 11.95
N ASP A 247 5.18 1.44 12.31
CA ASP A 247 4.12 2.34 11.88
C ASP A 247 4.68 3.41 10.91
N PRO A 248 4.15 3.50 9.68
CA PRO A 248 4.57 4.55 8.73
C PRO A 248 4.09 5.94 9.11
N ASP A 249 2.99 6.02 9.86
CA ASP A 249 2.31 7.27 10.23
C ASP A 249 2.10 8.22 9.02
N TRP A 250 1.69 7.64 7.88
CA TRP A 250 1.67 8.35 6.59
C TRP A 250 0.55 9.39 6.50
N PHE A 251 -0.59 9.11 7.12
CA PHE A 251 -1.80 9.90 7.01
C PHE A 251 -1.91 10.90 8.16
N THR A 252 -1.01 11.88 8.18
CA THR A 252 -1.04 12.98 9.15
C THR A 252 -2.18 13.95 8.86
N ASP A 253 -2.49 14.82 9.81
CA ASP A 253 -3.51 15.86 9.62
C ASP A 253 -3.15 16.76 8.42
N TYR A 254 -1.87 17.08 8.25
CA TYR A 254 -1.41 17.84 7.10
C TYR A 254 -1.59 17.09 5.77
N TYR A 255 -1.36 15.77 5.77
CA TYR A 255 -1.62 14.95 4.58
C TYR A 255 -3.12 14.92 4.22
N ARG A 256 -4.00 14.95 5.23
CA ARG A 256 -5.47 14.98 5.10
C ARG A 256 -6.07 16.40 5.10
N ARG A 257 -5.27 17.45 4.94
CA ARG A 257 -5.75 18.83 4.95
C ARG A 257 -6.89 19.05 3.95
N SER A 258 -7.94 19.73 4.40
CA SER A 258 -9.10 20.11 3.59
C SER A 258 -9.13 21.60 3.26
N GLY A 259 -8.37 22.40 4.01
CA GLY A 259 -8.31 23.85 3.87
C GLY A 259 -7.29 24.32 2.84
N ILE A 260 -7.12 25.63 2.80
CA ILE A 260 -6.13 26.32 1.96
C ILE A 260 -4.79 26.55 2.70
N GLU A 261 -4.73 26.20 3.99
CA GLU A 261 -3.55 26.28 4.86
C GLU A 261 -3.12 24.88 5.29
#